data_AF-A0A927A158-F1
#
_entry.id   AF-A0A927A158-F1
#
_cell.length_a   1.000
_cell.length_b   1.000
_cell.length_c   1.000
_cell.angle_alpha   90.00
_cell.angle_beta   90.00
_cell.angle_gamma   90.00
#
_symmetry.space_group_name_H-M   'P 1'
#
loop_
_entity.id
_entity.type
_entity.pdbx_description
1 polymer ?
#
loop_
_entity_poly.entity_id
_entity_poly.type
_entity_poly.pdbx_seq_one_letter_code
_entity_poly.pdbx_strand_id
1 'polypeptide(L)'
;MINKSMGSLFAGVIISLGLSPLVVQAQQPVSDNQVAAMVEALRLAAPQKKKPTPGYYSDWQVKPETLRGWSKFCLKKELTPTQFENDPKTARQIISCIMKRELTNQFKATNNNEIAAVTGAACWWMTGLYTGCNKGFTGDYVQQVVKLYQQERAKPKAVNSPSSSSKMDN
;
A
#
# COMPACT_ATOMS: atom_id res chain seq x y z
N MET A 1 -21.17 -29.33 81.38
CA MET A 1 -20.18 -30.02 80.52
C MET A 1 -20.86 -30.21 79.16
N ILE A 2 -20.40 -29.76 78.00
CA ILE A 2 -19.14 -29.18 77.52
C ILE A 2 -19.49 -28.22 76.37
N ASN A 3 -18.81 -27.07 76.35
CA ASN A 3 -18.80 -26.05 75.31
C ASN A 3 -18.03 -26.56 74.07
N LYS A 4 -18.47 -26.27 72.84
CA LYS A 4 -17.55 -25.88 71.76
C LYS A 4 -18.26 -25.30 70.53
N SER A 5 -18.12 -23.98 70.39
CA SER A 5 -18.25 -23.28 69.13
C SER A 5 -17.07 -23.67 68.23
N MET A 6 -17.34 -24.11 67.00
CA MET A 6 -16.29 -24.42 66.03
C MET A 6 -16.74 -23.86 64.68
N GLY A 7 -16.17 -22.71 64.33
CA GLY A 7 -16.43 -22.01 63.08
C GLY A 7 -15.95 -22.82 61.88
N SER A 8 -16.82 -22.94 60.88
CA SER A 8 -16.43 -23.41 59.55
C SER A 8 -16.22 -22.21 58.64
N LEU A 9 -15.03 -22.19 58.07
CA LEU A 9 -14.45 -21.18 57.20
C LEU A 9 -15.24 -21.09 55.89
N PHE A 10 -15.56 -19.86 55.46
CA PHE A 10 -16.08 -19.60 54.13
C PHE A 10 -15.02 -19.99 53.09
N ALA A 11 -15.23 -21.10 52.39
CA ALA A 11 -14.44 -21.47 51.21
C ALA A 11 -14.86 -20.56 50.04
N GLY A 12 -14.23 -19.40 49.94
CA GLY A 12 -14.36 -18.51 48.79
C GLY A 12 -13.67 -19.11 47.57
N VAL A 13 -14.45 -19.55 46.59
CA VAL A 13 -13.93 -19.86 45.25
C VAL A 13 -13.81 -18.53 44.49
N ILE A 14 -12.61 -17.95 44.45
CA ILE A 14 -12.31 -16.86 43.51
C ILE A 14 -12.10 -17.51 42.14
N ILE A 15 -13.14 -17.50 41.32
CA ILE A 15 -13.01 -17.78 39.88
C ILE A 15 -12.29 -16.57 39.28
N SER A 16 -10.97 -16.63 39.21
CA SER A 16 -10.18 -15.68 38.44
C SER A 16 -10.46 -15.92 36.95
N LEU A 17 -11.44 -15.19 36.40
CA LEU A 17 -11.58 -15.00 34.97
C LEU A 17 -10.33 -14.29 34.47
N GLY A 18 -9.38 -15.05 33.94
CA GLY A 18 -8.22 -14.54 33.23
C GLY A 18 -8.69 -13.80 31.98
N LEU A 19 -8.90 -12.50 32.10
CA LEU A 19 -8.96 -11.57 30.98
C LEU A 19 -7.58 -11.58 30.32
N SER A 20 -7.39 -12.49 29.35
CA SER A 20 -6.24 -12.42 28.46
C SER A 20 -6.32 -11.08 27.73
N PRO A 21 -5.35 -10.17 27.89
CA PRO A 21 -5.32 -8.98 27.07
C PRO A 21 -5.11 -9.46 25.63
N LEU A 22 -6.16 -9.41 24.83
CA LEU A 22 -6.04 -9.51 23.38
C LEU A 22 -5.07 -8.40 22.98
N VAL A 23 -3.82 -8.76 22.74
CA VAL A 23 -2.84 -7.86 22.16
C VAL A 23 -3.37 -7.53 20.78
N VAL A 24 -4.07 -6.40 20.66
CA VAL A 24 -4.46 -5.82 19.39
C VAL A 24 -3.14 -5.46 18.70
N GLN A 25 -2.66 -6.38 17.88
CA GLN A 25 -1.45 -6.19 17.10
C GLN A 25 -1.75 -5.07 16.09
N ALA A 26 -1.34 -3.85 16.45
CA ALA A 26 -1.57 -2.68 15.63
C ALA A 26 -1.05 -2.94 14.22
N GLN A 27 -1.96 -2.89 13.23
CA GLN A 27 -1.62 -3.08 11.83
C GLN A 27 -0.55 -2.05 11.45
N GLN A 28 0.63 -2.53 11.05
CA GLN A 28 1.70 -1.66 10.61
C GLN A 28 1.23 -0.91 9.35
N PRO A 29 1.37 0.42 9.30
CA PRO A 29 1.01 1.18 8.11
C PRO A 29 1.87 0.74 6.92
N VAL A 30 1.28 0.73 5.71
CA VAL A 30 2.03 0.46 4.48
C VAL A 30 3.20 1.45 4.38
N SER A 31 4.40 0.91 4.23
CA SER A 31 5.62 1.72 4.17
C SER A 31 5.72 2.46 2.84
N ASP A 32 6.36 3.64 2.87
CA ASP A 32 6.55 4.44 1.65
C ASP A 32 7.39 3.70 0.60
N ASN A 33 8.25 2.76 1.01
CA ASN A 33 8.99 1.89 0.08
C ASN A 33 8.09 0.91 -0.67
N GLN A 34 7.06 0.36 -0.01
CA GLN A 34 6.07 -0.49 -0.68
C GLN A 34 5.23 0.34 -1.65
N VAL A 35 4.81 1.55 -1.25
CA VAL A 35 4.09 2.46 -2.15
C VAL A 35 4.96 2.82 -3.36
N ALA A 36 6.20 3.23 -3.15
CA ALA A 36 7.10 3.63 -4.24
C ALA A 36 7.38 2.48 -5.22
N ALA A 37 7.59 1.27 -4.72
CA ALA A 37 7.77 0.07 -5.55
C ALA A 37 6.52 -0.24 -6.39
N MET A 38 5.33 -0.14 -5.81
CA MET A 38 4.07 -0.36 -6.53
C MET A 38 3.84 0.69 -7.62
N VAL A 39 4.07 1.96 -7.28
CA VAL A 39 3.95 3.07 -8.24
C VAL A 39 4.88 2.86 -9.42
N GLU A 40 6.13 2.46 -9.19
CA GLU A 40 7.08 2.20 -10.27
C GLU A 40 6.72 0.94 -11.08
N ALA A 41 6.27 -0.13 -10.43
CA ALA A 41 5.83 -1.34 -11.11
C ALA A 41 4.67 -1.07 -12.07
N LEU A 42 3.69 -0.26 -11.66
CA LEU A 42 2.58 0.16 -12.54
C LEU A 42 3.06 0.96 -13.75
N ARG A 43 4.04 1.86 -13.55
CA ARG A 43 4.64 2.66 -14.62
C ARG A 43 5.33 1.79 -15.67
N LEU A 44 6.09 0.79 -15.20
CA LEU A 44 6.83 -0.14 -16.04
C LEU A 44 5.91 -1.16 -16.73
N ALA A 45 4.80 -1.54 -16.09
CA ALA A 45 3.80 -2.44 -16.65
C ALA A 45 2.81 -1.77 -17.59
N ALA A 46 2.72 -0.43 -17.57
CA ALA A 46 1.86 0.32 -18.46
C ALA A 46 2.12 -0.12 -19.92
N PRO A 47 1.09 -0.29 -20.76
CA PRO A 47 1.27 -0.67 -22.15
C PRO A 47 2.04 0.42 -22.91
N GLN A 48 3.37 0.36 -22.86
CA GLN A 48 4.27 1.29 -23.53
C GLN A 48 4.22 1.03 -25.04
N LYS A 49 3.18 1.51 -25.72
CA LYS A 49 3.26 1.65 -27.17
C LYS A 49 4.13 2.87 -27.48
N LYS A 50 4.91 2.78 -28.56
CA LYS A 50 5.78 3.83 -29.11
C LYS A 50 5.03 5.14 -29.49
N LYS A 51 3.76 5.29 -29.11
CA LYS A 51 2.88 6.43 -29.33
C LYS A 51 1.95 6.59 -28.11
N PRO A 52 1.62 7.82 -27.69
CA PRO A 52 0.63 8.07 -26.65
C PRO A 52 -0.67 7.30 -26.96
N THR A 53 -1.17 6.50 -26.03
CA THR A 53 -2.49 5.89 -26.20
C THR A 53 -3.52 7.02 -26.16
N PRO A 54 -4.28 7.26 -27.25
CA PRO A 54 -5.21 8.38 -27.27
C PRO A 54 -6.19 8.31 -26.10
N GLY A 55 -6.33 9.40 -25.36
CA GLY A 55 -7.21 9.49 -24.19
C GLY A 55 -6.62 9.00 -22.86
N TYR A 56 -5.35 8.61 -22.82
CA TYR A 56 -4.62 8.28 -21.59
C TYR A 56 -3.43 9.21 -21.39
N TYR A 57 -3.12 9.50 -20.13
CA TYR A 57 -2.15 10.52 -19.76
C TYR A 57 -1.15 10.01 -18.72
N SER A 58 0.03 10.61 -18.72
CA SER A 58 1.26 10.25 -18.01
C SER A 58 1.80 8.86 -18.38
N ASP A 59 2.99 8.57 -17.85
CA ASP A 59 3.60 7.24 -17.90
C ASP A 59 2.71 6.13 -17.30
N TRP A 60 1.77 6.48 -16.41
CA TRP A 60 0.84 5.53 -15.77
C TRP A 60 -0.41 5.25 -16.59
N GLN A 61 -0.61 5.95 -17.73
CA GLN A 61 -1.75 5.76 -18.62
C GLN A 61 -3.09 5.85 -17.87
N VAL A 62 -3.38 7.02 -17.28
CA VAL A 62 -4.62 7.29 -16.53
C VAL A 62 -5.61 8.05 -17.40
N LYS A 63 -6.90 7.71 -17.31
CA LYS A 63 -7.96 8.42 -18.02
C LYS A 63 -8.36 9.74 -17.34
N PRO A 64 -8.81 10.77 -18.08
CA PRO A 64 -9.24 12.06 -17.54
C PRO A 64 -10.30 11.97 -16.44
N GLU A 65 -11.30 11.11 -16.59
CA GLU A 65 -12.39 10.96 -15.63
C GLU A 65 -11.89 10.42 -14.27
N THR A 66 -10.93 9.50 -14.30
CA THR A 66 -10.27 8.96 -13.12
C THR A 66 -9.38 10.01 -12.47
N LEU A 67 -8.57 10.71 -13.28
CA LEU A 67 -7.68 11.77 -12.82
C LEU A 67 -8.44 12.87 -12.05
N ARG A 68 -9.63 13.25 -12.52
CA ARG A 68 -10.45 14.28 -11.86
C ARG A 68 -10.77 13.92 -10.41
N GLY A 69 -11.23 12.69 -10.18
CA GLY A 69 -11.52 12.19 -8.84
C GLY A 69 -10.27 12.08 -7.96
N TRP A 70 -9.17 11.57 -8.53
CA TRP A 70 -7.93 11.36 -7.79
C TRP A 70 -7.24 12.66 -7.41
N SER A 71 -7.17 13.64 -8.30
CA SER A 71 -6.59 14.95 -8.03
C SER A 71 -7.37 15.70 -6.95
N LYS A 72 -8.70 15.72 -7.01
CA LYS A 72 -9.55 16.26 -5.93
C LYS A 72 -9.26 15.60 -4.58
N PHE A 73 -9.16 14.27 -4.56
CA PHE A 73 -8.90 13.53 -3.33
C PHE A 73 -7.53 13.85 -2.74
N CYS A 74 -6.48 13.76 -3.56
CA CYS A 74 -5.07 13.85 -3.15
C CYS A 74 -4.53 15.27 -3.00
N LEU A 75 -4.95 16.19 -3.86
CA LEU A 75 -4.43 17.57 -3.91
C LEU A 75 -5.46 18.62 -3.48
N LYS A 76 -6.70 18.22 -3.20
CA LYS A 76 -7.83 19.13 -2.89
C LYS A 76 -8.18 20.10 -4.02
N LYS A 77 -7.73 19.81 -5.24
CA LYS A 77 -8.04 20.54 -6.48
C LYS A 77 -8.06 19.60 -7.66
N GLU A 78 -8.83 19.94 -8.69
CA GLU A 78 -8.77 19.21 -9.96
C GLU A 78 -7.51 19.58 -10.75
N LEU A 79 -6.89 18.59 -11.39
CA LEU A 79 -5.90 18.81 -12.43
C LEU A 79 -6.49 18.51 -13.80
N THR A 80 -6.03 19.25 -14.81
CA THR A 80 -6.32 18.92 -16.20
C THR A 80 -5.43 17.76 -16.67
N PRO A 81 -5.84 17.00 -17.69
CA PRO A 81 -5.00 15.95 -18.27
C PRO A 81 -3.64 16.47 -18.76
N THR A 82 -3.59 17.68 -19.34
CA THR A 82 -2.34 18.31 -19.79
C THR A 82 -1.41 18.66 -18.63
N GLN A 83 -1.92 19.16 -17.51
CA GLN A 83 -1.11 19.42 -16.31
C GLN A 83 -0.53 18.12 -15.75
N PHE A 84 -1.31 17.04 -15.79
CA PHE A 84 -0.88 15.73 -15.33
C PHE A 84 0.16 15.08 -16.25
N GLU A 85 0.02 15.23 -17.56
CA GLU A 85 1.01 14.78 -18.55
C GLU A 85 2.36 15.51 -18.40
N ASN A 86 2.31 16.84 -18.27
CA ASN A 86 3.50 17.68 -18.35
C ASN A 86 4.28 17.80 -17.03
N ASP A 87 3.74 17.29 -15.92
CA ASP A 87 4.40 17.30 -14.62
C ASP A 87 4.48 15.87 -14.03
N PRO A 88 5.50 15.08 -14.42
CA PRO A 88 5.69 13.72 -13.92
C PRO A 88 5.84 13.63 -12.40
N LYS A 89 6.33 14.70 -11.74
CA LYS A 89 6.47 14.74 -10.28
C LYS A 89 5.09 14.81 -9.62
N THR A 90 4.23 15.71 -10.11
CA THR A 90 2.84 15.80 -9.64
C THR A 90 2.06 14.54 -9.98
N ALA A 91 2.28 13.95 -11.17
CA ALA A 91 1.67 12.68 -11.54
C ALA A 91 2.03 11.57 -10.54
N ARG A 92 3.32 11.37 -10.28
CA ARG A 92 3.82 10.40 -9.30
C ARG A 92 3.25 10.65 -7.90
N GLN A 93 3.09 11.90 -7.48
CA GLN A 93 2.49 12.26 -6.19
C GLN A 93 1.03 11.79 -6.09
N ILE A 94 0.22 12.04 -7.12
CA ILE A 94 -1.18 11.58 -7.15
C ILE A 94 -1.25 10.05 -7.14
N ILE A 95 -0.46 9.37 -7.99
CA ILE A 95 -0.45 7.91 -8.04
C ILE A 95 -0.01 7.31 -6.70
N SER A 96 1.02 7.88 -6.06
CA SER A 96 1.49 7.44 -4.75
C SER A 96 0.42 7.59 -3.67
N CYS A 97 -0.31 8.70 -3.67
CA CYS A 97 -1.42 8.95 -2.75
C CYS A 97 -2.54 7.89 -2.91
N ILE A 98 -2.96 7.60 -4.14
CA ILE A 98 -3.99 6.59 -4.42
C ILE A 98 -3.47 5.18 -4.08
N MET A 99 -2.25 4.83 -4.47
CA MET A 99 -1.67 3.53 -4.15
C MET A 99 -1.47 3.31 -2.65
N LYS A 100 -1.14 4.35 -1.88
CA LYS A 100 -1.10 4.25 -0.42
C LYS A 100 -2.46 3.88 0.15
N ARG A 101 -3.54 4.49 -0.35
CA ARG A 101 -4.92 4.15 0.04
C ARG A 101 -5.25 2.70 -0.32
N GLU A 102 -5.04 2.31 -1.58
CA GLU A 102 -5.43 0.98 -2.06
C GLU A 102 -4.61 -0.13 -1.41
N LEU A 103 -3.29 0.02 -1.30
CA LEU A 103 -2.47 -0.95 -0.59
C LEU A 103 -2.89 -1.03 0.87
N THR A 104 -3.15 0.08 1.56
CA THR A 104 -3.61 0.02 2.96
C THR A 104 -4.89 -0.81 3.11
N ASN A 105 -5.85 -0.63 2.19
CA ASN A 105 -7.08 -1.43 2.19
C ASN A 105 -6.80 -2.91 1.91
N GLN A 106 -5.92 -3.19 0.95
CA GLN A 106 -5.60 -4.56 0.54
C GLN A 106 -4.75 -5.32 1.56
N PHE A 107 -3.81 -4.66 2.24
CA PHE A 107 -3.09 -5.26 3.37
C PHE A 107 -4.06 -5.69 4.48
N LYS A 108 -5.07 -4.86 4.78
CA LYS A 108 -6.12 -5.24 5.74
C LYS A 108 -6.94 -6.44 5.25
N ALA A 109 -7.39 -6.42 4.00
CA ALA A 109 -8.21 -7.48 3.41
C ALA A 109 -7.47 -8.82 3.27
N THR A 110 -6.13 -8.79 3.19
CA THR A 110 -5.30 -9.97 2.93
C THR A 110 -4.48 -10.42 4.16
N ASN A 111 -4.87 -9.98 5.36
CA ASN A 111 -4.16 -10.30 6.61
C ASN A 111 -2.66 -9.99 6.55
N ASN A 112 -2.33 -8.82 5.99
CA ASN A 112 -0.98 -8.30 5.76
C ASN A 112 -0.11 -9.13 4.80
N ASN A 113 -0.70 -9.98 3.96
CA ASN A 113 0.04 -10.65 2.90
C ASN A 113 0.38 -9.65 1.79
N GLU A 114 1.63 -9.18 1.76
CA GLU A 114 2.12 -8.17 0.81
C GLU A 114 1.87 -8.55 -0.66
N ILE A 115 2.15 -9.81 -1.05
CA ILE A 115 1.98 -10.23 -2.45
C ILE A 115 0.50 -10.32 -2.82
N ALA A 116 -0.34 -10.82 -1.91
CA ALA A 116 -1.79 -10.81 -2.14
C ALA A 116 -2.33 -9.38 -2.23
N ALA A 117 -1.84 -8.45 -1.38
CA ALA A 117 -2.25 -7.06 -1.40
C ALA A 117 -1.84 -6.34 -2.69
N VAL A 118 -0.61 -6.56 -3.16
CA VAL A 118 -0.09 -6.03 -4.43
C VAL A 118 -0.88 -6.60 -5.61
N THR A 119 -1.19 -7.90 -5.59
CA THR A 119 -2.03 -8.56 -6.61
C THR A 119 -3.42 -7.92 -6.68
N GLY A 120 -4.07 -7.72 -5.53
CA GLY A 120 -5.37 -7.07 -5.45
C GLY A 120 -5.35 -5.62 -5.93
N ALA A 121 -4.32 -4.86 -5.55
CA ALA A 121 -4.15 -3.48 -6.00
C ALA A 121 -3.88 -3.37 -7.51
N ALA A 122 -3.09 -4.29 -8.08
CA ALA A 122 -2.85 -4.36 -9.53
C ALA A 122 -4.12 -4.73 -10.30
N CYS A 123 -4.93 -5.64 -9.75
CA CYS A 123 -6.24 -6.00 -10.33
C CYS A 123 -7.19 -4.80 -10.34
N TRP A 124 -7.23 -4.06 -9.21
CA TRP A 124 -8.04 -2.85 -9.09
C TRP A 124 -7.59 -1.76 -10.05
N TRP A 125 -6.29 -1.60 -10.24
CA TRP A 125 -5.75 -0.63 -11.19
C TRP A 125 -6.30 -0.83 -12.60
N MET A 126 -6.42 -2.09 -13.05
CA MET A 126 -6.92 -2.41 -14.39
C MET A 126 -8.43 -2.41 -14.53
N THR A 127 -9.15 -2.80 -13.48
CA THR A 127 -10.58 -3.17 -13.59
C THR A 127 -11.51 -2.40 -12.67
N GLY A 128 -10.97 -1.71 -11.66
CA GLY A 128 -11.72 -1.17 -10.53
C GLY A 128 -12.18 -2.22 -9.51
N LEU A 129 -11.86 -3.51 -9.70
CA LEU A 129 -12.17 -4.61 -8.79
C LEU A 129 -10.87 -5.23 -8.23
N TYR A 130 -10.90 -5.71 -6.99
CA TYR A 130 -9.71 -6.32 -6.37
C TYR A 130 -9.51 -7.81 -6.71
N THR A 131 -10.50 -8.44 -7.34
CA THR A 131 -10.51 -9.88 -7.66
C THR A 131 -10.98 -10.12 -9.09
N GLY A 132 -10.81 -11.35 -9.58
CA GLY A 132 -11.21 -11.73 -10.95
C GLY A 132 -10.14 -11.50 -12.02
N CYS A 133 -8.95 -11.02 -11.64
CA CYS A 133 -7.81 -10.82 -12.54
C CYS A 133 -6.82 -11.99 -12.55
N ASN A 134 -7.30 -13.22 -12.72
CA ASN A 134 -6.45 -14.42 -12.73
C ASN A 134 -6.28 -15.08 -14.10
N LYS A 135 -6.85 -14.49 -15.16
CA LYS A 135 -6.84 -15.06 -16.52
C LYS A 135 -6.80 -13.97 -17.58
N GLY A 136 -6.38 -14.34 -18.79
CA GLY A 136 -6.35 -13.47 -19.96
C GLY A 136 -5.46 -12.25 -19.77
N PHE A 137 -5.69 -11.23 -20.60
CA PHE A 137 -4.86 -10.01 -20.63
C PHE A 137 -4.69 -9.36 -19.25
N THR A 138 -5.77 -9.26 -18.46
CA THR A 138 -5.71 -8.66 -17.12
C THR A 138 -4.90 -9.52 -16.15
N GLY A 139 -5.00 -10.86 -16.24
CA GLY A 139 -4.17 -11.76 -15.46
C GLY A 139 -2.69 -11.60 -15.77
N ASP A 140 -2.33 -11.54 -17.06
CA ASP A 140 -0.95 -11.35 -17.51
C ASP A 140 -0.39 -10.00 -17.04
N TYR A 141 -1.20 -8.94 -17.13
CA TYR A 141 -0.84 -7.62 -16.59
C TYR A 141 -0.56 -7.67 -15.08
N VAL A 142 -1.46 -8.28 -14.31
CA VAL A 142 -1.31 -8.36 -12.84
C VAL A 142 -0.06 -9.14 -12.46
N GLN A 143 0.22 -10.26 -13.13
CA GLN A 143 1.45 -11.02 -12.92
C GLN A 143 2.70 -10.18 -13.24
N GLN A 144 2.67 -9.41 -14.33
CA GLN A 144 3.77 -8.53 -14.71
C GLN A 144 4.00 -7.43 -13.66
N VAL A 145 2.94 -6.81 -13.13
CA VAL A 145 3.04 -5.82 -12.04
C VAL A 145 3.65 -6.45 -10.78
N VAL A 146 3.18 -7.63 -10.35
CA VAL A 146 3.72 -8.33 -9.17
C VAL A 146 5.22 -8.62 -9.34
N LYS A 147 5.62 -9.10 -10.52
CA LYS A 147 7.03 -9.35 -10.85
C LYS A 147 7.87 -8.07 -10.76
N LEU A 148 7.43 -6.98 -11.39
CA LEU A 148 8.12 -5.69 -11.36
C LEU A 148 8.19 -5.13 -9.95
N TYR A 149 7.10 -5.23 -9.18
CA TYR A 149 7.05 -4.82 -7.79
C TYR A 149 8.14 -5.51 -6.97
N GLN A 150 8.25 -6.85 -7.07
CA GLN A 150 9.29 -7.60 -6.37
C GLN A 150 10.70 -7.17 -6.80
N GLN A 151 10.91 -6.87 -8.07
CA GLN A 151 12.19 -6.34 -8.57
C GLN A 151 12.51 -4.97 -7.95
N GLU A 152 11.54 -4.06 -7.89
CA GLU A 152 11.70 -2.75 -7.24
C GLU A 152 11.98 -2.88 -5.74
N ARG A 153 11.35 -3.87 -5.06
CA ARG A 153 11.57 -4.15 -3.64
C ARG A 153 12.96 -4.71 -3.34
N ALA A 154 13.53 -5.44 -4.29
CA ALA A 154 14.87 -6.02 -4.17
C ALA A 154 16.00 -5.00 -4.45
N LYS A 155 15.69 -3.84 -5.03
CA LYS A 155 16.71 -2.82 -5.29
C LYS A 155 17.28 -2.30 -3.97
N PRO A 156 18.62 -2.15 -3.87
CA PRO A 156 19.22 -1.46 -2.75
C PRO A 156 18.62 -0.06 -2.66
N LYS A 157 18.25 0.38 -1.46
CA LYS A 157 17.93 1.79 -1.25
C LYS A 157 19.16 2.58 -1.65
N ALA A 158 19.01 3.55 -2.56
CA ALA A 158 20.09 4.47 -2.86
C ALA A 158 20.56 5.07 -1.54
N VAL A 159 21.76 4.68 -1.10
CA VAL A 159 22.43 5.31 0.03
C VAL A 159 22.75 6.71 -0.47
N ASN A 160 21.98 7.69 -0.03
CA ASN A 160 22.44 9.07 -0.06
C ASN A 160 23.65 9.11 0.88
N SER A 161 24.84 8.79 0.37
CA SER A 161 26.09 9.09 1.05
C SER A 161 26.16 10.61 1.18
N PRO A 162 26.27 11.17 2.40
CA PRO A 162 26.89 12.48 2.52
C PRO A 162 28.33 12.29 2.05
N SER A 163 28.67 12.92 0.94
CA SER A 163 30.06 13.19 0.59
C SER A 163 30.66 13.98 1.76
N SER A 164 31.42 13.33 2.65
CA SER A 164 32.35 14.04 3.52
C SER A 164 33.56 14.41 2.67
N SER A 165 33.41 15.48 1.90
CA SER A 165 34.52 16.25 1.36
C SER A 165 34.46 17.65 1.94
N SER A 166 35.09 17.80 3.10
CA SER A 166 35.58 19.05 3.66
C SER A 166 37.00 18.72 4.11
N LYS A 167 37.99 18.92 3.25
CA LYS A 167 38.72 20.18 3.09
C LYS A 167 39.57 20.47 4.32
N MET A 168 40.86 20.22 4.13
CA MET A 168 42.03 20.82 4.75
C MET A 168 41.78 22.22 5.31
N ASP A 169 42.10 22.43 6.59
CA ASP A 169 42.49 23.72 7.16
C ASP A 169 43.35 23.48 8.43
N ASN A 170 44.51 24.17 8.42
CA ASN A 170 45.62 24.30 9.39
C ASN A 170 46.66 23.17 9.52
#